data_AF-A0A317NDP4-F1
#
_entry.id   AF-A0A317NDP4-F1
#
_cell.length_a   1.000
_cell.length_b   1.000
_cell.length_c   1.000
_cell.angle_alpha   90.00
_cell.angle_beta   90.00
_cell.angle_gamma   90.00
#
_symmetry.space_group_name_H-M   'P 1'
#
loop_
_entity.id
_entity.type
_entity.pdbx_description
1 polymer ?
#
loop_
_entity_poly.entity_id
_entity_poly.type
_entity_poly.pdbx_seq_one_letter_code
_entity_poly.pdbx_strand_id
1 'polypeptide(L)' 'MTKRLIEIEDELLESARNALGTSGVSDTVRAALSSAVVSRARAAEVEWLVNGGMAEMADKERRDDVWR' A
#
# COMPACT_ATOMS: atom_id res chain seq x y z
N MET A 1 0.29 18.27 -11.97
CA MET A 1 1.43 17.56 -11.35
C MET A 1 2.62 18.52 -11.26
N THR A 2 3.24 18.63 -10.08
CA THR A 2 4.46 19.43 -9.90
C THR A 2 5.68 18.57 -10.24
N LYS A 3 6.53 19.03 -11.17
CA LYS A 3 7.78 18.34 -11.52
C LYS A 3 8.80 18.53 -10.39
N ARG A 4 9.52 17.45 -10.06
CA ARG A 4 10.61 17.46 -9.09
C ARG A 4 11.83 16.86 -9.75
N LEU A 5 12.98 17.52 -9.61
CA LEU A 5 14.27 16.97 -9.99
C LEU A 5 14.80 16.16 -8.79
N ILE A 6 15.11 14.89 -9.02
CA ILE A 6 15.68 13.99 -8.02
C ILE A 6 16.75 13.15 -8.70
N GLU A 7 17.80 12.84 -7.97
CA GLU A 7 18.81 11.87 -8.41
C GLU A 7 18.34 10.47 -8.01
N ILE A 8 18.47 9.52 -8.94
CA ILE A 8 18.13 8.10 -8.72
C ILE A 8 19.26 7.29 -9.35
N GLU A 9 19.75 6.30 -8.63
CA GLU A 9 20.72 5.35 -9.18
C GLU A 9 20.11 4.55 -10.33
N ASP A 10 20.80 4.48 -11.47
CA ASP A 10 20.29 3.81 -12.67
C ASP A 10 20.02 2.32 -12.43
N GLU A 11 20.84 1.65 -11.63
CA GLU A 11 20.66 0.24 -11.27
C GLU A 11 19.40 0.01 -10.41
N LEU A 12 19.11 0.94 -9.49
CA LEU A 12 17.90 0.92 -8.68
C LEU A 12 16.66 1.14 -9.56
N LEU A 13 16.72 2.13 -10.45
CA LEU A 13 15.65 2.43 -11.39
C LEU A 13 15.38 1.24 -12.32
N GLU A 14 16.43 0.58 -12.81
CA GLU A 14 16.31 -0.59 -13.67
C GLU A 14 15.71 -1.78 -12.92
N SER A 15 16.16 -2.03 -11.69
CA SER A 15 15.59 -3.06 -10.83
C SER A 15 14.10 -2.82 -10.56
N ALA A 16 13.73 -1.56 -10.29
CA ALA A 16 12.33 -1.18 -10.10
C ALA A 16 11.50 -1.32 -11.39
N ARG A 17 12.05 -0.97 -12.55
CA ARG A 17 11.40 -1.15 -13.86
C ARG A 17 11.05 -2.61 -14.11
N ASN A 18 12.01 -3.49 -13.89
CA ASN A 18 11.85 -4.94 -14.07
C ASN A 18 10.84 -5.51 -13.06
N ALA A 19 10.94 -5.16 -11.78
CA ALA A 19 10.04 -5.64 -10.75
C ALA A 19 8.58 -5.17 -10.94
N LEU A 20 8.39 -3.94 -11.45
CA LEU A 20 7.07 -3.32 -11.61
C LEU A 20 6.50 -3.45 -13.03
N GLY A 21 7.25 -4.01 -13.98
CA GLY A 21 6.85 -4.12 -15.39
C GLY A 21 6.63 -2.76 -16.06
N THR A 22 7.44 -1.76 -15.70
CA THR A 22 7.32 -0.38 -16.21
C THR A 22 8.51 -0.01 -17.08
N SER A 23 8.31 0.89 -18.05
CA SER A 23 9.36 1.34 -18.97
C SER A 23 9.83 2.79 -18.74
N GLY A 24 8.94 3.66 -18.26
CA GLY A 24 9.22 5.08 -18.04
C GLY A 24 9.46 5.43 -16.57
N VAL A 25 10.44 6.30 -16.30
CA VAL A 25 10.83 6.73 -14.94
C VAL A 25 9.65 7.23 -14.11
N SER A 26 8.81 8.10 -14.69
CA SER A 26 7.66 8.66 -13.97
C SER A 26 6.62 7.60 -13.61
N ASP A 27 6.44 6.59 -14.46
CA ASP A 27 5.49 5.51 -14.20
C ASP A 27 6.04 4.51 -13.19
N THR A 28 7.35 4.20 -13.27
CA THR A 28 8.06 3.41 -12.26
C THR A 28 7.96 4.04 -10.89
N VAL A 29 8.26 5.35 -10.77
CA VAL A 29 8.19 6.06 -9.48
C VAL A 29 6.76 6.12 -8.96
N ARG A 30 5.76 6.36 -9.83
CA ARG A 30 4.35 6.37 -9.43
C ARG A 30 3.91 4.99 -8.91
N ALA A 31 4.26 3.93 -9.62
CA ALA A 31 3.94 2.56 -9.23
C ALA A 31 4.64 2.18 -7.92
N ALA A 32 5.92 2.52 -7.76
CA ALA A 32 6.69 2.26 -6.54
C ALA A 32 6.07 2.96 -5.32
N LEU A 33 5.76 4.26 -5.44
CA LEU A 33 5.14 5.03 -4.36
C LEU A 33 3.75 4.50 -4.00
N SER A 34 2.93 4.16 -4.99
CA SER A 34 1.62 3.54 -4.77
C SER A 34 1.76 2.21 -4.02
N SER A 35 2.70 1.36 -4.46
CA SER A 35 2.97 0.07 -3.83
C SER A 35 3.42 0.21 -2.38
N ALA A 36 4.30 1.18 -2.07
CA ALA A 36 4.74 1.46 -0.70
C ALA A 36 3.58 1.89 0.21
N VAL A 37 2.69 2.75 -0.28
CA VAL A 37 1.49 3.18 0.47
C VAL A 37 0.56 2.01 0.74
N VAL A 38 0.27 1.20 -0.27
CA VAL A 38 -0.60 0.01 -0.13
C VAL A 38 0.01 -1.01 0.82
N SER A 39 1.32 -1.27 0.70
CA SER A 39 2.05 -2.19 1.57
C SER A 39 1.96 -1.74 3.04
N ARG A 40 2.18 -0.44 3.31
CA ARG A 40 2.07 0.11 4.67
C ARG A 40 0.64 0.02 5.20
N ALA A 41 -0.36 0.35 4.40
CA ALA A 41 -1.77 0.26 4.79
C ALA A 41 -2.14 -1.19 5.14
N ARG A 42 -1.71 -2.16 4.33
CA ARG A 42 -1.95 -3.58 4.58
C ARG A 42 -1.27 -4.08 5.85
N ALA A 43 -0.03 -3.66 6.09
CA ALA A 43 0.68 -4.00 7.33
C ALA A 43 -0.07 -3.47 8.56
N ALA A 44 -0.53 -2.22 8.51
CA ALA A 44 -1.31 -1.62 9.60
C ALA A 44 -2.67 -2.31 9.81
N GLU A 45 -3.35 -2.71 8.73
CA GLU A 45 -4.60 -3.47 8.80
C GLU A 45 -4.39 -4.83 9.48
N VAL A 46 -3.33 -5.55 9.11
CA VAL A 46 -2.98 -6.83 9.75
C VAL A 46 -2.66 -6.64 11.23
N GLU A 47 -1.88 -5.61 11.58
CA GLU A 47 -1.58 -5.27 12.98
C GLU A 47 -2.86 -4.99 13.77
N TRP A 48 -3.78 -4.20 13.20
CA TRP A 48 -5.08 -3.92 13.81
C TRP A 48 -5.92 -5.19 14.00
N LEU A 49 -5.97 -6.09 13.02
CA LEU A 49 -6.67 -7.37 13.12
C LEU A 49 -6.10 -8.27 14.22
N VAL A 50 -4.76 -8.40 14.29
CA VAL A 50 -4.07 -9.21 15.30
C VAL A 50 -4.30 -8.66 16.70
N ASN A 51 -4.38 -7.34 16.85
CA ASN A 51 -4.65 -6.66 18.12
C ASN A 51 -6.14 -6.63 18.49
N GLY A 52 -6.97 -7.46 17.87
CA GLY A 52 -8.38 -7.60 18.23
C GLY A 52 -9.28 -6.54 17.62
N GLY A 53 -8.88 -5.93 16.49
CA GLY A 53 -9.69 -4.94 15.78
C GLY A 53 -11.12 -5.40 15.44
N MET A 54 -11.34 -6.70 15.31
CA MET A 54 -12.65 -7.32 15.06
C MET A 54 -13.26 -7.98 16.30
N ALA A 55 -12.77 -7.69 17.51
CA ALA A 55 -13.26 -8.33 18.73
C ALA A 55 -14.76 -8.07 18.98
N GLU A 56 -15.24 -6.84 18.70
CA GLU A 56 -16.66 -6.50 18.81
C GLU A 56 -17.53 -7.27 17.82
N MET A 57 -16.96 -7.66 16.67
CA MET A 57 -17.62 -8.49 15.69
C MET A 57 -17.71 -9.97 16.12
N ALA A 58 -17.20 -10.37 17.29
CA ALA A 58 -17.49 -11.69 17.85
C ALA A 58 -18.92 -11.78 18.41
N ASP A 59 -19.50 -10.65 18.81
CA ASP A 59 -20.86 -10.54 19.32
C ASP A 59 -21.88 -10.50 18.16
N LYS A 60 -22.86 -11.42 18.20
CA LYS A 60 -23.90 -11.51 17.16
C LYS A 60 -24.77 -10.26 17.10
N GLU A 61 -25.14 -9.70 18.25
CA GLU A 61 -26.05 -8.54 18.28
C GLU A 61 -25.36 -7.31 17.70
N ARG A 62 -24.08 -7.09 18.04
CA ARG A 62 -23.27 -6.01 17.45
C ARG A 62 -23.04 -6.19 15.96
N ARG A 63 -22.80 -7.41 15.48
CA ARG A 63 -22.67 -7.68 14.03
C ARG A 63 -23.96 -7.37 13.27
N ASP A 64 -25.12 -7.72 13.83
CA ASP A 64 -26.41 -7.52 13.19
C ASP A 64 -26.77 -6.02 13.08
N ASP A 65 -26.24 -5.16 13.96
CA ASP A 65 -26.51 -3.72 13.97
C ASP A 65 -25.77 -2.94 12.86
N VAL A 66 -24.59 -3.41 12.44
CA VAL A 66 -23.78 -2.79 11.38
C VAL A 66 -24.43 -2.90 9.99
N TRP A 67 -25.31 -3.88 9.79
CA TRP A 67 -25.95 -4.18 8.50
C TRP A 67 -27.41 -3.69 8.37
N ARG A 68 -27.93 -2.92 9.35
CA ARG A 68 -29.22 -2.22 9.23
C ARG A 68 -29.07 -0.88 8.53
#